data_AF-A0A1W1XZP1-F1
#
_entry.id   AF-A0A1W1XZP1-F1
#
_cell.length_a   1.000
_cell.length_b   1.000
_cell.length_c   1.000
_cell.angle_alpha   90.00
_cell.angle_beta   90.00
_cell.angle_gamma   90.00
#
_symmetry.space_group_name_H-M   'P 1'
#
loop_
_entity.id
_entity.type
_entity.pdbx_description
1 polymer ?
#
loop_
_entity_poly.entity_id
_entity_poly.type
_entity_poly.pdbx_seq_one_letter_code
_entity_poly.pdbx_strand_id
1 'polypeptide(L)'
;MKNILILIIVSIFFIVSSFKLIGYINIKDSQHISCKLINKINLCIVSSILNILLYLKVGLNFEYIVYFILIIFITMTAYIDYFTHYIYKITTFPMLSISFVYYAINIMENNVCIDSFVSIFFSYVMLKVFSRLNWIGDGDVDVFVIISFIIFKDNTLAIIDIILSMSISGLVGIFMLVTKKADLNHRKPLCPSIAIATYIILLIM
;
A
#
# COMPACT_ATOMS: atom_id res chain seq x y z
N MET A 1 -7.16 17.78 -20.33
CA MET A 1 -5.74 17.54 -20.72
C MET A 1 -4.71 18.17 -19.80
N LYS A 2 -4.78 19.48 -19.48
CA LYS A 2 -3.77 20.16 -18.62
C LYS A 2 -3.57 19.50 -17.25
N ASN A 3 -4.66 19.13 -16.56
CA ASN A 3 -4.58 18.47 -15.25
C ASN A 3 -3.92 17.09 -15.32
N ILE A 4 -4.19 16.31 -16.37
CA ILE A 4 -3.60 14.97 -16.56
C ILE A 4 -2.08 15.07 -16.73
N LEU A 5 -1.61 16.05 -17.52
CA LEU A 5 -0.18 16.29 -17.69
C LEU A 5 0.49 16.66 -16.36
N ILE A 6 -0.14 17.54 -15.58
CA ILE A 6 0.36 17.93 -14.25
C ILE A 6 0.44 16.71 -13.33
N LEU A 7 -0.59 15.86 -13.31
CA LEU A 7 -0.60 14.66 -12.48
C LEU A 7 0.49 13.66 -12.85
N ILE A 8 0.77 13.48 -14.14
CA ILE A 8 1.89 12.66 -14.61
C ILE A 8 3.23 13.23 -14.13
N ILE A 9 3.41 14.55 -14.23
CA ILE A 9 4.65 15.20 -13.78
C ILE A 9 4.81 15.03 -12.26
N VAL A 10 3.73 15.21 -11.50
CA VAL A 10 3.73 15.07 -10.05
C VAL A 10 3.97 13.61 -9.64
N SER A 11 3.32 12.63 -10.26
CA SER A 11 3.57 11.20 -9.97
C SER A 11 5.02 10.80 -10.26
N ILE A 12 5.58 11.23 -11.40
CA ILE A 12 6.98 10.98 -11.73
C ILE A 12 7.90 11.62 -10.68
N PHE A 13 7.65 12.88 -10.30
CA PHE A 13 8.45 13.57 -9.30
C PHE A 13 8.47 12.83 -7.97
N PHE A 14 7.31 12.37 -7.48
CA PHE A 14 7.22 11.64 -6.21
C PHE A 14 7.90 10.26 -6.25
N ILE A 15 7.85 9.57 -7.38
CA ILE A 15 8.51 8.26 -7.50
C ILE A 15 10.03 8.43 -7.63
N VAL A 16 10.48 9.46 -8.36
CA VAL A 16 11.92 9.77 -8.43
C VAL A 16 12.44 10.20 -7.06
N SER A 17 11.65 10.97 -6.28
CA SER A 17 12.04 11.36 -4.93
C SER A 17 12.07 10.17 -3.97
N SER A 18 11.15 9.21 -4.09
CA SER A 18 11.14 8.00 -3.27
C SER A 18 12.32 7.06 -3.57
N PHE A 19 12.93 7.11 -4.76
CA PHE A 19 14.21 6.43 -5.00
C PHE A 19 15.38 6.99 -4.19
N LYS A 20 15.33 8.26 -3.75
CA LYS A 20 16.32 8.78 -2.79
C LYS A 20 16.20 8.09 -1.44
N LEU A 21 14.97 7.76 -1.03
CA LEU A 21 14.71 7.00 0.20
C LEU A 21 15.25 5.57 0.10
N ILE A 22 15.15 4.92 -1.06
CA ILE A 22 15.81 3.62 -1.29
C ILE A 22 17.34 3.76 -1.18
N GLY A 23 17.92 4.82 -1.76
CA GLY A 23 19.35 5.10 -1.60
C GLY A 23 19.77 5.26 -0.13
N TYR A 24 18.95 5.96 0.67
CA TYR A 24 19.15 6.07 2.11
C TYR A 24 19.07 4.72 2.83
N ILE A 25 18.08 3.88 2.51
CA ILE A 25 17.94 2.53 3.08
C ILE A 25 19.15 1.68 2.74
N ASN A 26 19.58 1.62 1.47
CA ASN A 26 20.73 0.82 1.05
C ASN A 26 22.06 1.23 1.73
N ILE A 27 22.17 2.47 2.21
CA ILE A 27 23.36 2.94 2.97
C ILE A 27 23.28 2.50 4.43
N LYS A 28 22.07 2.47 5.01
CA LYS A 28 21.84 2.27 6.44
C LYS A 28 21.48 0.84 6.83
N ASP A 29 21.07 0.03 5.87
CA ASP A 29 20.73 -1.38 6.05
C ASP A 29 21.69 -2.27 5.26
N SER A 30 21.90 -3.47 5.78
CA SER A 30 22.64 -4.57 5.15
C SER A 30 21.93 -5.13 3.92
N GLN A 31 20.61 -4.94 3.82
CA GLN A 31 19.84 -5.45 2.71
C GLN A 31 19.88 -4.54 1.49
N HIS A 32 20.18 -5.12 0.33
CA HIS A 32 20.39 -4.37 -0.89
C HIS A 32 19.14 -4.38 -1.79
N ILE A 33 18.48 -3.23 -1.91
CA ILE A 33 17.35 -3.04 -2.83
C ILE A 33 17.90 -2.67 -4.22
N SER A 34 17.42 -3.35 -5.26
CA SER A 34 17.83 -3.05 -6.64
C SER A 34 17.37 -1.64 -7.05
N CYS A 35 18.27 -0.85 -7.62
CA CYS A 35 17.98 0.48 -8.15
C CYS A 35 18.21 0.57 -9.67
N LYS A 36 17.99 -0.53 -10.41
CA LYS A 36 18.13 -0.56 -11.87
C LYS A 36 17.17 0.43 -12.54
N LEU A 37 17.66 1.14 -13.56
CA LEU A 37 16.87 2.15 -14.30
C LEU A 37 15.54 1.60 -14.81
N ILE A 38 15.53 0.37 -15.33
CA ILE A 38 14.31 -0.27 -15.85
C ILE A 38 13.22 -0.43 -14.79
N ASN A 39 13.59 -0.79 -13.55
CA ASN A 39 12.64 -0.91 -12.44
C ASN A 39 12.05 0.45 -12.08
N LYS A 40 12.89 1.51 -12.10
CA LYS A 40 12.43 2.88 -11.85
C LYS A 40 11.39 3.31 -12.88
N ILE A 41 11.69 3.07 -14.16
CA ILE A 41 10.80 3.40 -15.27
C ILE A 41 9.48 2.63 -15.13
N ASN A 42 9.53 1.32 -14.87
CA ASN A 42 8.32 0.50 -14.72
C ASN A 42 7.43 0.98 -13.57
N LEU A 43 8.02 1.26 -12.40
CA LEU A 43 7.27 1.80 -11.25
C LEU A 43 6.67 3.17 -11.56
N CYS A 44 7.42 4.05 -12.24
CA CYS A 44 6.91 5.35 -12.68
C CYS A 44 5.69 5.20 -13.59
N ILE A 45 5.78 4.33 -14.60
CA ILE A 45 4.70 4.12 -15.57
C ILE A 45 3.47 3.54 -14.87
N VAL A 46 3.63 2.45 -14.12
CA VAL A 46 2.52 1.79 -13.42
C VAL A 46 1.84 2.78 -12.48
N SER A 47 2.58 3.39 -11.55
CA SER A 47 2.00 4.33 -10.58
C SER A 47 1.33 5.54 -11.25
N SER A 48 1.87 6.03 -12.37
CA SER A 48 1.25 7.15 -13.10
C SER A 48 -0.06 6.74 -13.75
N ILE A 49 -0.13 5.56 -14.37
CA ILE A 49 -1.37 5.00 -14.93
C ILE A 49 -2.40 4.82 -13.81
N LEU A 50 -1.99 4.22 -12.69
CA LEU A 50 -2.86 4.00 -11.53
C LEU A 50 -3.46 5.33 -11.03
N ASN A 51 -2.63 6.37 -10.89
CA ASN A 51 -3.05 7.71 -10.46
C ASN A 51 -3.97 8.43 -11.46
N ILE A 52 -3.77 8.23 -12.77
CA ILE A 52 -4.67 8.77 -13.80
C ILE A 52 -6.04 8.12 -13.69
N LEU A 53 -6.10 6.79 -13.56
CA LEU A 53 -7.37 6.06 -13.41
C LEU A 53 -8.12 6.53 -12.16
N LEU A 54 -7.40 6.73 -11.05
CA LEU A 54 -7.98 7.23 -9.81
C LEU A 54 -8.48 8.68 -9.96
N TYR A 55 -7.74 9.52 -10.68
CA TYR A 55 -8.16 10.89 -11.00
C TYR A 55 -9.44 10.92 -11.85
N LEU A 56 -9.54 10.05 -12.85
CA LEU A 56 -10.74 9.95 -13.69
C LEU A 56 -11.96 9.53 -12.89
N LYS A 57 -11.77 8.77 -11.81
CA LYS A 57 -12.85 8.28 -10.95
C LYS A 57 -13.27 9.27 -9.87
N VAL A 58 -12.32 9.85 -9.13
CA VAL A 58 -12.60 10.68 -7.94
C VAL A 58 -12.58 12.19 -8.27
N GLY A 59 -11.92 12.59 -9.35
CA GLY A 59 -11.68 14.00 -9.68
C GLY A 59 -10.59 14.64 -8.81
N LEU A 60 -10.30 15.93 -9.03
CA LEU A 60 -9.32 16.67 -8.22
C LEU A 60 -9.98 17.21 -6.94
N ASN A 61 -9.89 16.47 -5.84
CA ASN A 61 -10.36 16.89 -4.52
C ASN A 61 -9.38 16.47 -3.42
N PHE A 62 -9.69 16.80 -2.16
CA PHE A 62 -8.84 16.45 -1.02
C PHE A 62 -8.67 14.92 -0.86
N GLU A 63 -9.74 14.17 -1.07
CA GLU A 63 -9.74 12.70 -1.04
C GLU A 63 -8.78 12.11 -2.09
N TYR A 64 -8.78 12.63 -3.31
CA TYR A 64 -7.84 12.24 -4.35
C TYR A 64 -6.38 12.47 -3.93
N ILE A 65 -6.07 13.57 -3.25
CA ILE A 65 -4.71 13.84 -2.77
C ILE A 65 -4.26 12.77 -1.77
N VAL A 66 -5.15 12.36 -0.86
CA VAL A 66 -4.85 11.29 0.11
C VAL A 66 -4.64 9.95 -0.60
N TYR A 67 -5.50 9.59 -1.56
CA TYR A 67 -5.35 8.36 -2.34
C TYR A 67 -4.11 8.37 -3.24
N PHE A 68 -3.75 9.51 -3.81
CA PHE A 68 -2.53 9.69 -4.59
C PHE A 68 -1.28 9.40 -3.73
N ILE A 69 -1.23 9.96 -2.52
CA ILE A 69 -0.14 9.71 -1.56
C ILE A 69 -0.14 8.23 -1.14
N LEU A 70 -1.32 7.64 -0.88
CA LEU A 70 -1.46 6.23 -0.54
C LEU A 70 -0.91 5.32 -1.66
N ILE A 71 -1.23 5.57 -2.94
CA ILE A 71 -0.68 4.79 -4.07
C ILE A 71 0.84 4.83 -4.06
N ILE A 72 1.44 6.01 -3.90
CA ILE A 72 2.89 6.14 -3.87
C ILE A 72 3.46 5.33 -2.71
N PHE A 73 2.86 5.45 -1.52
CA PHE A 73 3.27 4.71 -0.34
C PHE A 73 3.20 3.19 -0.53
N ILE A 74 2.06 2.63 -0.94
CA ILE A 74 1.88 1.18 -1.09
C ILE A 74 2.73 0.63 -2.23
N THR A 75 2.94 1.39 -3.30
CA THR A 75 3.80 0.97 -4.42
C THR A 75 5.26 0.92 -4.00
N MET A 76 5.73 1.92 -3.25
CA MET A 76 7.12 1.96 -2.78
C MET A 76 7.39 0.93 -1.70
N THR A 77 6.49 0.77 -0.74
CA THR A 77 6.62 -0.26 0.30
C THR A 77 6.54 -1.67 -0.28
N ALA A 78 5.65 -1.93 -1.25
CA ALA A 78 5.63 -3.19 -2.00
C ALA A 78 6.95 -3.45 -2.74
N TYR A 79 7.53 -2.44 -3.38
CA TYR A 79 8.83 -2.58 -4.05
C TYR A 79 9.95 -2.92 -3.07
N ILE A 80 10.00 -2.23 -1.92
CA ILE A 80 10.99 -2.46 -0.88
C ILE A 80 10.82 -3.87 -0.30
N ASP A 81 9.59 -4.23 0.10
CA ASP A 81 9.25 -5.54 0.67
C ASP A 81 9.60 -6.68 -0.30
N TYR A 82 9.40 -6.49 -1.60
CA TYR A 82 9.78 -7.48 -2.61
C TYR A 82 11.27 -7.85 -2.58
N PHE A 83 12.16 -6.92 -2.26
CA PHE A 83 13.61 -7.18 -2.16
C PHE A 83 14.08 -7.53 -0.75
N THR A 84 13.38 -7.05 0.28
CA THR A 84 13.88 -7.04 1.66
C THR A 84 13.09 -7.93 2.62
N HIS A 85 11.82 -8.21 2.30
CA HIS A 85 10.83 -8.76 3.23
C HIS A 85 10.63 -7.89 4.49
N TYR A 86 10.99 -6.61 4.41
CA TYR A 86 10.88 -5.64 5.48
C TYR A 86 10.08 -4.42 5.06
N ILE A 87 9.33 -3.90 6.03
CA ILE A 87 8.62 -2.64 5.93
C ILE A 87 9.22 -1.68 6.94
N TYR A 88 9.72 -0.55 6.45
CA TYR A 88 10.55 0.36 7.23
C TYR A 88 9.70 1.42 7.94
N LYS A 89 9.97 1.65 9.22
CA LYS A 89 9.25 2.67 10.02
C LYS A 89 9.36 4.09 9.47
N ILE A 90 10.46 4.39 8.76
CA ILE A 90 10.66 5.69 8.12
C ILE A 90 9.62 5.97 7.02
N THR A 91 9.03 4.93 6.40
CA THR A 91 7.94 5.08 5.44
C THR A 91 6.57 4.96 6.10
N THR A 92 6.40 4.06 7.08
CA THR A 92 5.08 3.80 7.68
C THR A 92 4.63 4.88 8.65
N PHE A 93 5.49 5.43 9.52
CA PHE A 93 5.07 6.43 10.52
C PHE A 93 4.53 7.74 9.93
N PRO A 94 5.14 8.33 8.89
CA PRO A 94 4.55 9.49 8.23
C PRO A 94 3.17 9.18 7.64
N MET A 95 3.03 8.02 7.00
CA MET A 95 1.77 7.63 6.37
C MET A 95 0.68 7.30 7.40
N LEU A 96 1.04 6.70 8.54
CA LEU A 96 0.13 6.48 9.67
C LEU A 96 -0.39 7.81 10.23
N SER A 97 0.47 8.81 10.34
CA SER A 97 0.07 10.15 10.76
C SER A 97 -0.94 10.77 9.78
N ILE A 98 -0.66 10.69 8.47
CA ILE A 98 -1.55 11.23 7.42
C ILE A 98 -2.90 10.52 7.43
N SER A 99 -2.91 9.19 7.49
CA SER A 99 -4.13 8.38 7.49
C SER A 99 -4.98 8.62 8.73
N PHE A 100 -4.36 8.73 9.91
CA PHE A 100 -5.07 9.08 11.14
C PHE A 100 -5.70 10.49 11.09
N VAL A 101 -4.96 11.49 10.59
CA VAL A 101 -5.50 12.86 10.42
C VAL A 101 -6.66 12.87 9.43
N TYR A 102 -6.53 12.15 8.31
CA TYR A 102 -7.61 12.02 7.33
C TYR A 102 -8.87 11.39 7.92
N TYR A 103 -8.71 10.31 8.69
CA TYR A 103 -9.81 9.67 9.41
C TYR A 103 -10.48 10.63 10.41
N ALA A 104 -9.69 11.36 11.20
CA ALA A 104 -10.19 12.32 12.18
C ALA A 104 -11.01 13.45 11.53
N ILE A 105 -10.53 14.00 10.40
CA ILE A 105 -11.29 15.02 9.63
C ILE A 105 -12.64 14.44 9.19
N ASN A 106 -12.68 13.21 8.70
CA ASN A 106 -13.91 12.59 8.23
C ASN A 106 -14.91 12.25 9.35
N ILE A 107 -14.43 11.99 10.58
CA ILE A 107 -15.30 11.93 11.76
C ILE A 107 -15.93 13.31 12.03
N MET A 108 -15.12 14.38 12.01
CA MET A 108 -15.60 15.74 12.27
C MET A 108 -16.62 16.21 11.23
N GLU A 109 -16.48 15.76 9.99
CA GLU A 109 -17.43 16.04 8.89
C GLU A 109 -18.67 15.13 8.92
N ASN A 110 -18.79 14.19 9.88
CA ASN A 110 -19.82 13.17 9.95
C ASN A 110 -19.90 12.25 8.71
N ASN A 111 -18.82 12.14 7.94
CA ASN A 111 -18.72 11.17 6.85
C ASN A 111 -18.54 9.74 7.38
N VAL A 112 -18.25 9.59 8.68
CA VAL A 112 -17.80 8.35 9.32
C VAL A 112 -18.41 8.19 10.71
N CYS A 113 -18.90 6.99 11.00
CA CYS A 113 -19.35 6.62 12.34
C CYS A 113 -18.17 6.13 13.20
N ILE A 114 -18.22 6.39 14.51
CA ILE A 114 -17.28 5.85 15.50
C ILE A 114 -17.19 4.31 15.43
N ASP A 115 -18.25 3.63 14.99
CA ASP A 115 -18.26 2.17 14.80
C ASP A 115 -17.19 1.68 13.80
N SER A 116 -16.78 2.54 12.86
CA SER A 116 -15.65 2.22 11.96
C SER A 116 -14.32 2.11 12.70
N PHE A 117 -14.17 2.80 13.84
CA PHE A 117 -12.97 2.63 14.67
C PHE A 117 -12.94 1.24 15.30
N VAL A 118 -14.12 0.71 15.67
CA VAL A 118 -14.25 -0.65 16.22
C VAL A 118 -13.89 -1.69 15.15
N SER A 119 -14.31 -1.50 13.89
CA SER A 119 -13.94 -2.42 12.81
C SER A 119 -12.44 -2.37 12.48
N ILE A 120 -11.83 -1.18 12.48
CA ILE A 120 -10.37 -1.01 12.32
C ILE A 120 -9.63 -1.71 13.47
N PHE A 121 -10.07 -1.49 14.70
CA PHE A 121 -9.46 -2.11 15.88
C PHE A 121 -9.56 -3.64 15.85
N PHE A 122 -10.73 -4.18 15.49
CA PHE A 122 -10.92 -5.62 15.38
C PHE A 122 -10.03 -6.22 14.27
N SER A 123 -9.94 -5.54 13.11
CA SER A 123 -9.06 -5.93 12.01
C SER A 123 -7.59 -5.93 12.45
N TYR A 124 -7.16 -4.92 13.21
CA TYR A 124 -5.82 -4.85 13.79
C TYR A 124 -5.54 -6.03 14.73
N VAL A 125 -6.44 -6.33 15.66
CA VAL A 125 -6.29 -7.45 16.60
C VAL A 125 -6.18 -8.77 15.84
N MET A 126 -7.04 -8.99 14.84
CA MET A 126 -6.99 -10.18 13.98
C MET A 126 -5.63 -10.30 13.25
N LEU A 127 -5.17 -9.22 12.63
CA LEU A 127 -3.88 -9.20 11.93
C LEU A 127 -2.69 -9.41 12.88
N LYS A 128 -2.76 -8.88 14.11
CA LYS A 128 -1.74 -9.15 15.14
C LYS A 128 -1.71 -10.61 15.56
N VAL A 129 -2.86 -11.27 15.66
CA VAL A 129 -2.90 -12.72 15.90
C VAL A 129 -2.23 -13.47 14.75
N PHE A 130 -2.56 -13.14 13.50
CA PHE A 130 -1.90 -13.74 12.32
C PHE A 130 -0.40 -13.50 12.29
N SER A 131 0.05 -12.31 12.70
CA SER A 131 1.48 -12.02 12.78
C SER A 131 2.19 -12.83 13.88
N ARG A 132 1.57 -13.02 15.04
CA ARG A 132 2.09 -13.89 16.12
C ARG A 132 2.16 -15.37 15.71
N LEU A 133 1.31 -15.80 14.79
CA LEU A 133 1.35 -17.14 14.17
C LEU A 133 2.39 -17.23 13.03
N ASN A 134 3.16 -16.17 12.76
CA ASN A 134 4.11 -16.05 11.65
C ASN A 134 3.47 -16.18 10.25
N TRP A 135 2.17 -15.95 10.13
CA TRP A 135 1.49 -15.95 8.83
C TRP A 135 1.69 -14.63 8.08
N ILE A 136 1.91 -13.54 8.83
CA ILE A 136 2.04 -12.17 8.32
C ILE A 136 3.19 -11.46 9.04
N GLY A 137 3.95 -10.61 8.34
CA GLY A 137 4.96 -9.78 8.98
C GLY A 137 4.35 -8.66 9.82
N ASP A 138 4.96 -8.31 10.95
CA ASP A 138 4.48 -7.20 11.78
C ASP A 138 4.37 -5.87 11.00
N GLY A 139 5.25 -5.65 10.03
CA GLY A 139 5.20 -4.48 9.16
C GLY A 139 4.01 -4.48 8.20
N ASP A 140 3.54 -5.66 7.75
CA ASP A 140 2.36 -5.75 6.88
C ASP A 140 1.10 -5.35 7.66
N VAL A 141 1.06 -5.67 8.97
CA VAL A 141 -0.01 -5.22 9.86
C VAL A 141 -0.09 -3.70 9.89
N ASP A 142 1.05 -3.01 9.99
CA ASP A 142 1.10 -1.55 9.99
C ASP A 142 0.55 -0.97 8.67
N VAL A 143 0.86 -1.60 7.53
CA VAL A 143 0.35 -1.20 6.21
C VAL A 143 -1.17 -1.36 6.13
N PHE A 144 -1.71 -2.49 6.58
CA PHE A 144 -3.17 -2.69 6.61
C PHE A 144 -3.90 -1.68 7.50
N VAL A 145 -3.33 -1.33 8.66
CA VAL A 145 -3.92 -0.32 9.55
C VAL A 145 -3.97 1.04 8.86
N ILE A 146 -2.87 1.44 8.21
CA ILE A 146 -2.80 2.68 7.43
C ILE A 146 -3.89 2.72 6.36
N ILE A 147 -4.04 1.63 5.61
CA ILE A 147 -5.06 1.51 4.55
C ILE A 147 -6.45 1.59 5.15
N SER A 148 -6.71 0.89 6.26
CA SER A 148 -8.01 0.86 6.93
C SER A 148 -8.46 2.26 7.41
N PHE A 149 -7.53 3.09 7.87
CA PHE A 149 -7.78 4.50 8.20
C PHE A 149 -8.01 5.40 6.98
N ILE A 150 -7.89 4.89 5.75
CA ILE A 150 -8.17 5.65 4.52
C ILE A 150 -9.41 5.12 3.81
N ILE A 151 -9.63 3.80 3.76
CA ILE A 151 -10.78 3.17 3.07
C ILE A 151 -12.00 2.93 3.97
N PHE A 152 -12.05 3.57 5.14
CA PHE A 152 -13.07 3.41 6.20
C PHE A 152 -14.53 3.69 5.79
N LYS A 153 -14.78 4.18 4.56
CA LYS A 153 -16.12 4.63 4.12
C LYS A 153 -17.18 3.54 4.25
N ASP A 154 -16.77 2.28 4.23
CA ASP A 154 -17.59 1.14 4.59
C ASP A 154 -16.77 0.21 5.49
N ASN A 155 -17.33 -0.13 6.66
CA ASN A 155 -16.71 -0.96 7.68
C ASN A 155 -16.24 -2.33 7.15
N THR A 156 -16.81 -2.78 6.03
CA THR A 156 -16.46 -4.04 5.38
C THR A 156 -15.24 -3.93 4.46
N LEU A 157 -14.90 -2.75 3.94
CA LEU A 157 -13.84 -2.59 2.93
C LEU A 157 -12.46 -2.96 3.46
N ALA A 158 -12.17 -2.66 4.73
CA ALA A 158 -10.91 -3.07 5.37
C ALA A 158 -10.77 -4.60 5.43
N ILE A 159 -11.87 -5.31 5.74
CA ILE A 159 -11.89 -6.77 5.78
C ILE A 159 -11.78 -7.34 4.37
N ILE A 160 -12.45 -6.73 3.40
CA ILE A 160 -12.37 -7.10 1.98
C ILE A 160 -10.93 -6.93 1.47
N ASP A 161 -10.22 -5.86 1.83
CA ASP A 161 -8.81 -5.64 1.47
C ASP A 161 -7.92 -6.77 1.99
N ILE A 162 -8.11 -7.19 3.25
CA ILE A 162 -7.38 -8.31 3.85
C ILE A 162 -7.68 -9.62 3.09
N ILE A 163 -8.95 -9.93 2.82
CA ILE A 163 -9.32 -11.17 2.12
C ILE A 163 -8.76 -11.16 0.70
N LEU A 164 -8.87 -10.03 0.00
CA LEU A 164 -8.47 -9.91 -1.40
C LEU A 164 -6.95 -9.93 -1.55
N SER A 165 -6.20 -9.27 -0.66
CA SER A 165 -4.74 -9.33 -0.61
C SER A 165 -4.22 -10.73 -0.29
N MET A 166 -4.85 -11.45 0.64
CA MET A 166 -4.52 -12.85 0.94
C MET A 166 -4.81 -13.77 -0.25
N SER A 167 -5.93 -13.56 -0.93
CA SER A 167 -6.33 -14.34 -2.11
C SER A 167 -5.35 -14.14 -3.26
N ILE A 168 -4.99 -12.88 -3.57
CA ILE A 168 -3.96 -12.56 -4.56
C ILE A 168 -2.62 -13.19 -4.14
N SER A 169 -2.28 -13.10 -2.85
CA SER A 169 -1.01 -13.65 -2.38
C SER A 169 -0.93 -15.16 -2.57
N GLY A 170 -2.01 -15.87 -2.23
CA GLY A 170 -2.16 -17.31 -2.42
C GLY A 170 -2.08 -17.73 -3.89
N LEU A 171 -2.77 -17.03 -4.79
CA LEU A 171 -2.70 -17.32 -6.24
C LEU A 171 -1.27 -17.19 -6.78
N VAL A 172 -0.56 -16.12 -6.41
CA VAL A 172 0.84 -15.93 -6.83
C VAL A 172 1.73 -17.00 -6.19
N GLY A 173 1.49 -17.38 -4.94
CA GLY A 173 2.22 -18.46 -4.27
C GLY A 173 2.07 -19.80 -4.99
N ILE A 174 0.83 -20.18 -5.32
CA ILE A 174 0.54 -21.39 -6.12
C ILE A 174 1.25 -21.33 -7.48
N PHE A 175 1.18 -20.19 -8.17
CA PHE A 175 1.88 -20.01 -9.45
C PHE A 175 3.40 -20.20 -9.32
N MET A 176 4.03 -19.69 -8.26
CA MET A 176 5.47 -19.86 -8.01
C MET A 176 5.84 -21.32 -7.70
N LEU A 177 5.00 -22.05 -6.96
CA LEU A 177 5.19 -23.49 -6.71
C LEU A 177 5.07 -24.31 -7.99
N VAL A 178 4.03 -24.06 -8.80
CA VAL A 178 3.79 -24.77 -10.07
C VAL A 178 4.93 -24.51 -11.07
N THR A 179 5.44 -23.27 -11.12
CA THR A 179 6.57 -22.89 -11.99
C THR A 179 7.94 -23.25 -11.40
N LYS A 180 7.99 -23.91 -10.24
CA LYS A 180 9.22 -24.27 -9.50
C LYS A 180 10.16 -23.09 -9.24
N LYS A 181 9.60 -21.88 -9.13
CA LYS A 181 10.33 -20.66 -8.76
C LYS A 181 10.46 -20.49 -7.25
N ALA A 182 9.69 -21.26 -6.47
CA ALA A 182 9.73 -21.32 -5.03
C ALA A 182 9.44 -22.75 -4.54
N ASP A 183 9.83 -23.04 -3.31
CA ASP A 183 9.45 -24.23 -2.55
C ASP A 183 8.43 -23.88 -1.46
N LEU A 184 7.95 -24.89 -0.72
CA LEU A 184 6.94 -24.72 0.33
C LEU A 184 7.42 -23.88 1.52
N ASN A 185 8.74 -23.74 1.68
CA ASN A 185 9.36 -22.99 2.78
C ASN A 185 9.72 -21.55 2.37
N HIS A 186 9.51 -21.18 1.12
CA HIS A 186 9.84 -19.85 0.62
C HIS A 186 8.93 -18.79 1.26
N ARG A 187 9.51 -17.91 2.06
CA ARG A 187 8.80 -16.74 2.59
C ARG A 187 8.59 -15.71 1.48
N LYS A 188 7.33 -15.45 1.16
CA LYS A 188 6.94 -14.49 0.12
C LYS A 188 6.64 -13.10 0.71
N PRO A 189 7.00 -11.99 0.03
CA PRO A 189 6.56 -10.65 0.39
C PRO A 189 5.04 -10.51 0.22
N LEU A 190 4.34 -9.96 1.22
CA LEU A 190 2.89 -9.80 1.21
C LEU A 190 2.47 -8.44 0.67
N CYS A 191 3.25 -7.38 0.94
CA CYS A 191 2.92 -6.01 0.59
C CYS A 191 2.60 -5.77 -0.90
N PRO A 192 3.25 -6.46 -1.88
CA PRO A 192 2.82 -6.38 -3.28
C PRO A 192 1.37 -6.83 -3.53
N SER A 193 0.90 -7.82 -2.78
CA SER A 193 -0.49 -8.31 -2.89
C SER A 193 -1.46 -7.34 -2.22
N ILE A 194 -1.05 -6.72 -1.10
CA ILE A 194 -1.79 -5.63 -0.45
C ILE A 194 -1.95 -4.45 -1.41
N ALA A 195 -0.87 -4.00 -2.05
CA ALA A 195 -0.92 -2.86 -2.96
C ALA A 195 -1.91 -3.06 -4.13
N ILE A 196 -1.94 -4.27 -4.72
CA ILE A 196 -2.89 -4.59 -5.79
C ILE A 196 -4.32 -4.59 -5.25
N ALA A 197 -4.54 -5.19 -4.07
CA ALA A 197 -5.86 -5.27 -3.46
C ALA A 197 -6.45 -3.89 -3.16
N THR A 198 -5.65 -3.05 -2.51
CA THR A 198 -6.04 -1.69 -2.16
C THR A 198 -6.33 -0.86 -3.40
N TYR A 199 -5.54 -1.03 -4.46
CA TYR A 199 -5.81 -0.34 -5.72
C TYR A 199 -7.16 -0.73 -6.33
N ILE A 200 -7.49 -2.02 -6.32
CA ILE A 200 -8.79 -2.51 -6.80
C ILE A 200 -9.93 -1.89 -5.97
N ILE A 201 -9.78 -1.84 -4.65
CA ILE A 201 -10.78 -1.26 -3.75
C ILE A 201 -10.98 0.23 -4.04
N LEU A 202 -9.90 1.01 -4.16
CA LEU A 202 -9.98 2.43 -4.49
C LEU A 202 -10.65 2.68 -5.85
N LEU A 203 -10.54 1.75 -6.80
CA LEU A 203 -11.23 1.84 -8.09
C LEU A 203 -12.69 1.38 -8.07
N ILE A 204 -13.15 0.69 -7.02
CA ILE A 204 -14.55 0.22 -6.93
C ILE A 204 -15.38 1.14 -6.03
N MET A 205 -14.80 1.65 -4.95
CA MET A 205 -15.44 2.60 -4.02
C MET A 205 -15.92 3.87 -4.70
#